data_AF-A0A6P0DU87-F1
#
_entry.id   AF-A0A6P0DU87-F1
#
_cell.length_a   1.000
_cell.length_b   1.000
_cell.length_c   1.000
_cell.angle_alpha   90.00
_cell.angle_beta   90.00
_cell.angle_gamma   90.00
#
_symmetry.space_group_name_H-M   'P 1'
#
loop_
_entity.id
_entity.type
_entity.pdbx_description
1 polymer ?
#
loop_
_entity_poly.entity_id
_entity_poly.type
_entity_poly.pdbx_seq_one_letter_code
_entity_poly.pdbx_strand_id
1 'polypeptide(L)'
;SEDPSWSSATGTVYLASLVLAIMILPIITAVSRDVMAQTPHDQVEAALALGSTRWEVIKLAVLPHSRSGIISGSMLGLGRALGETLAVTLILQTMSPMALKQNLNLSIFVGGETFASKIAGNFSEAISDPTSLGALVASALALFVIT
;
A
#
# COMPACT_ATOMS: atom_id res chain seq x y z
N SER A 1 3.52 36.27 12.35
CA SER A 1 3.12 34.95 12.86
C SER A 1 3.85 33.92 12.03
N GLU A 2 5.07 33.60 12.47
CA GLU A 2 5.99 32.71 11.76
C GLU A 2 5.48 31.27 11.84
N ASP A 3 5.04 30.76 10.70
CA ASP A 3 4.81 29.35 10.43
C ASP A 3 6.14 28.59 10.57
N PRO A 4 6.21 27.54 11.41
CA PRO A 4 7.48 26.89 11.68
C PRO A 4 8.01 26.12 10.46
N SER A 5 9.22 26.47 10.02
CA SER A 5 9.93 25.86 8.89
C SER A 5 10.38 24.40 9.11
N TRP A 6 10.12 23.81 10.28
CA TRP A 6 10.33 22.38 10.54
C TRP A 6 9.26 21.48 9.91
N SER A 7 8.21 22.06 9.33
CA SER A 7 7.23 21.38 8.45
C SER A 7 7.78 21.05 7.05
N SER A 8 9.09 20.86 6.92
CA SER A 8 9.71 20.46 5.66
C SER A 8 9.16 19.12 5.23
N ALA A 9 8.39 19.11 4.14
CA ALA A 9 7.66 17.94 3.62
C ALA A 9 8.51 16.66 3.55
N THR A 10 9.83 16.81 3.35
CA THR A 10 10.82 15.74 3.39
C THR A 10 10.82 14.93 4.71
N GLY A 11 10.71 15.59 5.87
CA GLY A 11 10.71 14.92 7.17
C GLY A 11 9.45 14.08 7.41
N THR A 12 8.30 14.58 6.95
CA THR A 12 7.01 13.87 7.06
C THR A 12 6.97 12.63 6.18
N VAL A 13 7.45 12.72 4.93
CA VAL A 13 7.50 11.56 4.02
C VAL A 13 8.46 10.49 4.53
N TYR A 14 9.62 10.89 5.08
CA TYR A 14 10.57 9.96 5.68
C TYR A 14 9.94 9.18 6.84
N LEU A 15 9.34 9.87 7.82
CA LEU A 15 8.70 9.19 8.95
C LEU A 15 7.51 8.32 8.52
N ALA A 16 6.69 8.79 7.58
CA ALA A 16 5.58 8.00 7.03
C ALA A 16 6.08 6.71 6.36
N SER A 17 7.14 6.79 5.55
CA SER A 17 7.74 5.63 4.89
C SER A 17 8.37 4.66 5.89
N LEU A 18 8.98 5.16 6.97
CA LEU A 18 9.58 4.35 8.02
C LEU A 18 8.52 3.56 8.79
N VAL A 19 7.42 4.22 9.18
CA VAL A 19 6.31 3.56 9.89
C VAL A 19 5.69 2.48 9.00
N LEU A 20 5.45 2.81 7.72
CA LEU A 20 4.91 1.87 6.75
C LEU A 20 5.86 0.67 6.55
N ALA A 21 7.17 0.90 6.46
CA ALA A 21 8.17 -0.15 6.35
C ALA A 21 8.15 -1.10 7.56
N ILE A 22 8.10 -0.56 8.79
CA ILE A 22 8.02 -1.35 10.03
C ILE A 22 6.75 -2.21 10.07
N MET A 23 5.66 -1.76 9.45
CA MET A 23 4.39 -2.49 9.46
C MET A 23 4.28 -3.56 8.37
N ILE A 24 4.83 -3.30 7.17
CA ILE A 24 4.79 -4.25 6.05
C ILE A 24 5.84 -5.37 6.20
N LEU A 25 7.01 -5.05 6.78
CA LEU A 25 8.09 -6.02 7.02
C LEU A 25 7.64 -7.32 7.73
N PRO A 26 6.92 -7.29 8.87
CA PRO A 26 6.50 -8.51 9.56
C PRO A 26 5.56 -9.38 8.72
N ILE A 27 4.73 -8.76 7.86
CA ILE A 27 3.79 -9.48 6.99
C ILE A 27 4.55 -10.18 5.87
N ILE A 28 5.44 -9.45 5.18
CA ILE A 28 6.25 -10.02 4.09
C ILE A 28 7.14 -11.13 4.63
N THR A 29 7.76 -10.95 5.79
CA THR A 29 8.66 -11.95 6.38
C THR A 29 7.92 -13.22 6.79
N ALA A 30 6.71 -13.11 7.36
CA ALA A 30 5.87 -14.26 7.69
C ALA A 30 5.45 -15.02 6.42
N VAL A 31 4.90 -14.33 5.42
CA VAL A 31 4.44 -14.98 4.17
C VAL A 31 5.61 -15.61 3.42
N SER A 32 6.76 -14.92 3.36
CA SER A 32 7.95 -15.46 2.71
C SER A 32 8.45 -16.72 3.40
N ARG A 33 8.41 -16.77 4.75
CA ARG A 33 8.76 -17.98 5.53
C ARG A 33 7.83 -19.14 5.22
N ASP A 34 6.52 -18.90 5.18
CA ASP A 34 5.53 -19.96 4.93
C ASP A 34 5.68 -20.54 3.52
N VAL A 35 5.94 -19.69 2.53
CA VAL A 35 6.14 -20.11 1.14
C VAL A 35 7.46 -20.86 0.98
N MET A 36 8.54 -20.39 1.61
CA MET A 36 9.82 -21.11 1.59
C MET A 36 9.69 -22.50 2.23
N ALA A 37 8.92 -22.64 3.31
CA ALA A 37 8.67 -23.91 3.98
C ALA A 37 7.87 -24.92 3.13
N GLN A 38 7.17 -24.45 2.10
CA GLN A 38 6.44 -25.30 1.15
C GLN A 38 7.31 -25.81 -0.01
N THR A 39 8.58 -25.38 -0.10
CA THR A 39 9.50 -25.84 -1.15
C THR A 39 9.75 -27.35 -0.98
N PRO A 40 9.58 -28.18 -2.02
CA PRO A 40 9.75 -29.62 -1.92
C PRO A 40 11.16 -30.00 -1.44
N HIS A 41 11.23 -30.73 -0.32
CA HIS A 41 12.50 -31.20 0.26
C HIS A 41 13.29 -32.06 -0.73
N ASP A 42 12.62 -32.82 -1.59
CA ASP A 42 13.24 -33.66 -2.62
C ASP A 42 14.17 -32.85 -3.55
N GLN A 43 13.80 -31.62 -3.92
CA GLN A 43 14.65 -30.76 -4.77
C GLN A 43 15.88 -30.25 -4.02
N VAL A 44 15.73 -30.00 -2.71
CA VAL A 44 16.81 -29.55 -1.82
C VAL A 44 17.80 -30.69 -1.58
N GLU A 45 17.31 -31.89 -1.32
CA GLU A 45 18.11 -33.09 -1.10
C GLU A 45 18.82 -33.56 -2.37
N ALA A 46 18.14 -33.54 -3.52
CA ALA A 46 18.77 -33.85 -4.81
C ALA A 46 19.90 -32.86 -5.16
N ALA A 47 19.70 -31.57 -4.92
CA ALA A 47 20.74 -30.56 -5.16
C ALA A 47 21.93 -30.71 -4.21
N LEU A 48 21.68 -31.05 -2.93
CA LEU A 48 22.74 -31.40 -1.98
C LEU A 48 23.51 -32.67 -2.38
N ALA A 49 22.81 -33.69 -2.89
CA ALA A 49 23.41 -34.94 -3.37
C ALA A 49 24.29 -34.75 -4.62
N LEU A 50 23.99 -33.73 -5.43
CA LEU A 50 24.81 -33.31 -6.57
C LEU A 50 26.06 -32.49 -6.16
N GLY A 51 26.28 -32.28 -4.85
CA GLY A 51 27.41 -31.51 -4.32
C GLY A 51 27.18 -29.99 -4.32
N SER A 52 25.95 -29.51 -4.51
CA SER A 52 25.64 -28.09 -4.47
C SER A 52 25.73 -27.52 -3.05
N THR A 53 26.20 -26.28 -2.94
CA THR A 53 26.31 -25.60 -1.65
C THR A 53 24.96 -25.09 -1.16
N ARG A 54 24.78 -24.94 0.17
CA ARG A 54 23.52 -24.44 0.74
C ARG A 54 23.05 -23.11 0.13
N TRP A 55 23.98 -22.23 -0.22
CA TRP A 55 23.68 -20.95 -0.85
C TRP A 55 23.14 -21.09 -2.28
N GLU A 56 23.68 -22.05 -3.01
CA GLU A 56 23.33 -22.34 -4.39
C GLU A 56 21.97 -23.04 -4.46
N VAL A 57 21.67 -23.94 -3.51
CA VAL A 57 20.32 -24.53 -3.33
C VAL A 57 19.28 -23.45 -2.98
N ILE A 58 19.61 -22.51 -2.10
CA ILE A 58 18.70 -21.40 -1.76
C ILE A 58 18.43 -20.55 -3.01
N LYS A 59 19.45 -20.21 -3.80
CA LYS A 59 19.28 -19.38 -5.00
C LYS A 59 18.55 -20.09 -6.14
N LEU A 60 18.82 -21.37 -6.37
CA LEU A 60 18.35 -22.10 -7.55
C LEU A 60 17.03 -22.84 -7.32
N ALA A 61 16.75 -23.29 -6.10
CA ALA A 61 15.51 -23.99 -5.78
C ALA A 61 14.55 -23.10 -4.98
N VAL A 62 14.99 -22.56 -3.85
CA VAL A 62 14.09 -21.90 -2.88
C VAL A 62 13.62 -20.53 -3.36
N LEU A 63 14.52 -19.67 -3.82
CA LEU A 63 14.18 -18.33 -4.31
C LEU A 63 13.18 -18.35 -5.48
N PRO A 64 13.38 -19.12 -6.57
CA PRO A 64 12.43 -19.16 -7.68
C PRO A 64 11.07 -19.73 -7.30
N HIS A 65 11.03 -20.76 -6.45
CA HIS A 65 9.78 -21.34 -5.96
C HIS A 65 9.01 -20.35 -5.07
N SER A 66 9.74 -19.51 -4.33
CA SER A 66 9.16 -18.55 -3.40
C SER A 66 8.77 -17.20 -4.01
N ARG A 67 9.12 -16.92 -5.29
CA ARG A 67 8.87 -15.62 -5.93
C ARG A 67 7.40 -15.23 -5.91
N SER A 68 6.52 -16.18 -6.25
CA SER A 68 5.07 -15.93 -6.26
C SER A 68 4.56 -15.56 -4.87
N GLY A 69 5.08 -16.22 -3.83
CA GLY A 69 4.72 -15.96 -2.43
C GLY A 69 5.24 -14.62 -1.91
N ILE A 70 6.44 -14.20 -2.33
CA ILE A 70 7.00 -12.88 -1.99
C ILE A 70 6.16 -11.77 -2.64
N ILE A 71 5.73 -11.96 -3.89
CA ILE A 71 4.87 -11.01 -4.60
C ILE A 71 3.50 -10.91 -3.91
N SER A 72 2.85 -12.04 -3.63
CA SER A 72 1.56 -12.02 -2.92
C SER A 72 1.68 -11.47 -1.49
N GLY A 73 2.78 -11.77 -0.79
CA GLY A 73 3.05 -11.25 0.55
C GLY A 73 3.25 -9.74 0.58
N SER A 74 3.91 -9.18 -0.44
CA SER A 74 4.07 -7.73 -0.58
C SER A 74 2.75 -7.02 -0.91
N MET A 75 1.93 -7.59 -1.80
CA MET A 75 0.58 -7.10 -2.07
C MET A 75 -0.31 -7.14 -0.82
N LEU A 76 -0.28 -8.23 -0.05
CA LEU A 76 -1.05 -8.37 1.19
C LEU A 76 -0.61 -7.35 2.25
N GLY A 77 0.70 -7.16 2.42
CA GLY A 77 1.24 -6.16 3.35
C GLY A 77 0.82 -4.73 3.00
N LEU A 78 0.88 -4.37 1.71
CA LEU A 78 0.41 -3.08 1.22
C LEU A 78 -1.09 -2.89 1.44
N GLY A 79 -1.91 -3.88 1.06
CA GLY A 79 -3.37 -3.83 1.25
C GLY A 79 -3.78 -3.68 2.70
N ARG A 80 -3.13 -4.41 3.62
CA ARG A 80 -3.35 -4.29 5.06
C ARG A 80 -2.99 -2.89 5.55
N ALA A 81 -1.85 -2.37 5.12
CA ALA A 81 -1.37 -1.07 5.56
C ALA A 81 -2.25 0.09 5.08
N LEU A 82 -2.71 0.02 3.83
CA LEU A 82 -3.65 0.98 3.27
C LEU A 82 -5.02 0.88 3.97
N GLY A 83 -5.50 -0.33 4.26
CA GLY A 83 -6.76 -0.53 4.97
C GLY A 83 -6.74 0.04 6.39
N GLU A 84 -5.68 -0.22 7.16
CA GLU A 84 -5.52 0.28 8.53
C GLU A 84 -5.40 1.82 8.55
N THR A 85 -4.68 2.44 7.61
CA THR A 85 -4.54 3.90 7.52
C THR A 85 -5.81 4.61 7.04
N LEU A 86 -6.49 4.07 6.01
CA LEU A 86 -7.76 4.62 5.53
C LEU A 86 -8.85 4.55 6.60
N ALA A 87 -8.94 3.44 7.35
CA ALA A 87 -9.87 3.32 8.46
C ALA A 87 -9.64 4.40 9.53
N VAL A 88 -8.39 4.60 9.94
CA VAL A 88 -8.02 5.63 10.93
C VAL A 88 -8.33 7.04 10.40
N THR A 89 -8.00 7.34 9.14
CA THR A 89 -8.30 8.66 8.55
C THR A 89 -9.80 8.94 8.49
N LEU A 90 -10.63 7.97 8.09
CA LEU A 90 -12.09 8.15 8.05
C LEU A 90 -12.68 8.39 9.45
N ILE A 91 -12.20 7.67 10.46
CA ILE A 91 -12.61 7.89 11.86
C ILE A 91 -12.20 9.30 12.30
N LEU A 92 -10.97 9.74 12.03
CA LEU A 92 -10.51 11.09 12.39
C LEU A 92 -11.26 12.20 11.64
N GLN A 93 -11.63 11.98 10.38
CA GLN A 93 -12.45 12.92 9.61
C GLN A 93 -13.86 13.07 10.17
N THR A 94 -14.50 11.97 10.60
CA THR A 94 -15.83 12.03 11.23
C THR A 94 -15.80 12.71 12.60
N MET A 95 -14.67 12.66 13.32
CA MET A 95 -14.52 13.28 14.65
C MET A 95 -13.93 14.71 14.62
N SER A 96 -13.28 15.12 13.52
CA SER A 96 -12.67 16.45 13.41
C SER A 96 -12.72 16.97 11.96
N PRO A 97 -13.66 17.88 11.61
CA PRO A 97 -13.75 18.42 10.25
C PRO A 97 -12.61 19.40 9.87
N MET A 98 -11.54 19.49 10.68
CA MET A 98 -10.50 20.52 10.57
C MET A 98 -9.16 20.04 9.99
N ALA A 99 -8.97 18.73 9.76
CA ALA A 99 -7.66 18.20 9.35
C ALA A 99 -7.30 18.33 7.86
N LEU A 100 -8.18 18.87 7.00
CA LEU A 100 -7.92 18.96 5.56
C LEU A 100 -8.21 20.35 4.97
N LYS A 101 -7.70 21.41 5.60
CA LYS A 101 -7.67 22.74 4.97
C LYS A 101 -6.23 23.20 4.75
N GLN A 102 -5.50 22.57 3.83
CA GLN A 102 -4.51 23.33 3.05
C GLN A 102 -4.03 22.64 1.76
N ASN A 103 -4.24 23.38 0.67
CA ASN A 103 -3.51 23.39 -0.60
C ASN A 103 -3.79 22.28 -1.63
N LEU A 104 -4.78 22.61 -2.47
CA LEU A 104 -4.89 22.22 -3.87
C LEU A 104 -3.61 22.64 -4.65
N ASN A 105 -2.62 21.75 -4.74
CA ASN A 105 -1.56 21.87 -5.74
C ASN A 105 -1.34 20.48 -6.34
N LEU A 106 -1.29 20.41 -7.68
CA LEU A 106 -1.14 19.20 -8.47
C LEU A 106 0.20 18.52 -8.16
N SER A 107 0.26 17.78 -7.05
CA SER A 107 1.47 17.11 -6.60
C SER A 107 1.11 15.69 -6.23
N ILE A 108 1.33 14.80 -7.19
CA ILE A 108 1.28 13.33 -7.09
C ILE A 108 2.23 12.79 -5.99
N PHE A 109 2.99 13.68 -5.32
CA PHE A 109 3.96 13.40 -4.26
C PHE A 109 3.76 14.26 -3.00
N VAL A 110 2.73 15.10 -2.91
CA VAL A 110 2.37 15.83 -1.68
C VAL A 110 0.89 15.64 -1.44
N GLY A 111 0.56 14.71 -0.53
CA GLY A 111 -0.77 14.60 0.13
C GLY A 111 -1.98 14.96 -0.74
N GLY A 112 -2.13 14.30 -1.89
CA GLY A 112 -3.28 14.53 -2.77
C GLY A 112 -4.55 13.93 -2.20
N GLU A 113 -5.67 14.66 -2.28
CA GLU A 113 -7.00 14.12 -2.01
C GLU A 113 -7.21 12.84 -2.85
N THR A 114 -7.53 11.73 -2.17
CA THR A 114 -7.76 10.46 -2.86
C THR A 114 -8.99 10.57 -3.76
N PHE A 115 -9.02 9.83 -4.88
CA PHE A 115 -10.22 9.77 -5.75
C PHE A 115 -11.49 9.46 -4.95
N ALA A 116 -11.39 8.64 -3.91
CA ALA A 116 -12.46 8.35 -2.96
C ALA A 116 -12.92 9.59 -2.16
N SER A 117 -11.99 10.40 -1.63
CA SER A 117 -12.29 11.65 -0.93
C SER A 117 -12.97 12.67 -1.84
N LYS A 118 -12.51 12.77 -3.10
CA LYS A 118 -13.11 13.66 -4.10
C LYS A 118 -14.54 13.23 -4.46
N ILE A 119 -14.79 11.92 -4.53
CA ILE A 119 -16.14 11.38 -4.75
C ILE A 119 -17.04 11.70 -3.56
N ALA A 120 -16.60 11.44 -2.33
CA ALA A 120 -17.38 11.66 -1.12
C ALA A 120 -17.70 13.15 -0.87
N GLY A 121 -16.73 14.05 -1.07
CA GLY A 121 -16.90 15.49 -0.86
C GLY A 121 -17.84 16.16 -1.86
N ASN A 122 -17.82 15.70 -3.13
CA ASN A 122 -18.68 16.25 -4.19
C ASN A 122 -19.98 15.45 -4.38
N PHE A 123 -20.19 14.36 -3.64
CA PHE A 123 -21.39 13.54 -3.74
C PHE A 123 -22.65 14.36 -3.44
N SER A 124 -22.59 15.22 -2.41
CA SER A 124 -23.73 16.06 -2.03
C SER A 124 -24.06 17.14 -3.06
N GLU A 125 -23.06 17.68 -3.76
CA GLU A 125 -23.22 18.72 -4.79
C GLU A 125 -23.68 18.10 -6.13
N ALA A 126 -23.19 16.90 -6.44
CA ALA A 126 -23.45 16.22 -7.71
C ALA A 126 -24.87 15.62 -7.84
N ILE A 127 -25.58 15.39 -6.73
CA ILE A 127 -26.98 14.97 -6.76
C ILE A 127 -27.89 16.07 -7.33
N SER A 128 -27.46 17.33 -7.21
CA SER A 128 -28.19 18.51 -7.71
C SER A 128 -28.04 18.74 -9.22
N ASP A 129 -26.95 18.26 -9.85
CA ASP A 129 -26.62 18.53 -11.25
C ASP A 129 -26.36 17.24 -12.06
N PRO A 130 -27.11 16.96 -13.15
CA PRO A 130 -27.01 15.70 -13.91
C PRO A 130 -25.63 15.41 -14.50
N THR A 131 -24.87 16.46 -14.86
CA THR A 131 -23.54 16.36 -15.48
C THR A 131 -22.45 15.98 -14.47
N SER A 132 -22.52 16.55 -13.26
CA SER A 132 -21.61 16.27 -12.14
C SER A 132 -21.78 14.85 -11.61
N LEU A 133 -23.02 14.34 -11.61
CA LEU A 133 -23.36 12.96 -11.23
C LEU A 133 -22.73 11.94 -12.20
N GLY A 134 -22.79 12.21 -13.51
CA GLY A 134 -22.16 11.38 -14.54
C GLY A 134 -20.65 11.27 -14.38
N ALA A 135 -19.98 12.37 -14.03
CA ALA A 135 -18.54 12.38 -13.78
C ALA A 135 -18.15 11.57 -12.52
N LEU A 136 -18.95 11.64 -11.44
CA LEU A 136 -18.73 10.85 -10.24
C LEU A 136 -18.90 9.34 -10.50
N VAL A 137 -19.98 8.95 -11.17
CA VAL A 137 -20.23 7.54 -11.51
C VAL A 137 -19.15 7.00 -12.44
N ALA A 138 -18.71 7.78 -13.43
CA ALA A 138 -17.60 7.40 -14.30
C ALA A 138 -16.28 7.23 -13.53
N SER A 139 -16.00 8.12 -12.56
CA SER A 139 -14.81 8.00 -11.70
C SER A 139 -14.88 6.79 -10.78
N ALA A 140 -16.05 6.45 -10.23
CA ALA A 140 -16.27 5.26 -9.42
C ALA A 140 -16.13 3.96 -10.24
N LEU A 141 -16.64 3.95 -11.49
CA LEU A 141 -16.51 2.82 -12.41
C LEU A 141 -15.06 2.63 -12.86
N ALA A 142 -14.35 3.72 -13.17
CA ALA A 142 -12.93 3.67 -13.49
C ALA A 142 -12.10 3.11 -12.32
N LEU A 143 -12.43 3.50 -11.08
CA LEU A 143 -11.80 2.97 -9.88
C LEU A 143 -12.09 1.47 -9.72
N PHE A 144 -13.34 1.04 -9.95
CA PHE A 144 -13.73 -0.37 -9.94
C PHE A 144 -12.99 -1.21 -11.00
N VAL A 145 -12.67 -0.64 -12.16
CA VAL A 145 -11.94 -1.37 -13.22
C VAL A 145 -10.44 -1.50 -12.92
N ILE A 146 -9.88 -0.53 -12.19
CA ILE A 146 -8.45 -0.52 -11.81
C ILE A 146 -8.17 -1.42 -10.59
N THR A 147 -9.19 -1.76 -9.82
CA THR A 147 -9.10 -2.57 -8.59
C THR A 147 -9.37 -4.04 -8.88
#